data_AF-A0A5B1CGY5-F1
#
_entry.id   AF-A0A5B1CGY5-F1
#
_cell.length_a   1.000
_cell.length_b   1.000
_cell.length_c   1.000
_cell.angle_alpha   90.00
_cell.angle_beta   90.00
_cell.angle_gamma   90.00
#
_symmetry.space_group_name_H-M   'P 1'
#
loop_
_entity.id
_entity.type
_entity.pdbx_description
1 polymer ?
#
loop_
_entity_poly.entity_id
_entity_poly.type
_entity_poly.pdbx_seq_one_letter_code
_entity_poly.pdbx_strand_id
1 'polypeptide(L)'
;MRDLGSILFTTKIVSDASNSGTFQLIRTNPDMLKLTGDYQSFMPVEQITTEQLIRNLGRFPRSVLPIGLIRELHSRGDAIHDPLATTVRKAVESVGGGLGSEPNSVFFAFGLLVPIAKQEDQALIESLLMLPEKSIDFLLGDLLTEAMPRLVAGFFEDQNASEVLGWIKRMVDQPELNNLNAGSLFRGMTLAVSMGNLERLDALELFVNRLEERSDQRYDLQSALIIGELMDLSDGDTESIDVAVRSSFAREQIDTDHIRLVDWESVGFHGLIDVNEDTWNDPASELSTWYFSYCSEDLDPIDATYRVNDRSNRSSQIAESAIPYLVDQIRQSTDDNFPQDAVESADVAFANMYTAIIEMIREEVDRYDRDSEAWVGTGAYLGLVLTISGQMPLPTDLLQKIMQLPQDDREALFGDQFDLIVQAVALTPLPQYEFVEQWIWDANRSAADRREMVEVYMQACHQGNLDREFAIDALVAGLRRALDGESMLITSYAEQLAFFTSTSHQQILEEAFGREDVEYLMPLDTLRRMSQDAEFAKKQVLERARVYRNAKRMITEGVMFGSNPYKEKPSRQRLPRPALKPALQPVAKPAATTTTRSDDRTPRNAQCPCGSGKKYKKCCMRQG
;
A
#
# COMPACT_ATOMS: atom_id res chain seq x y z
N MET A 1 -46.02 -26.41 29.21
CA MET A 1 -46.53 -25.28 28.40
C MET A 1 -46.51 -24.05 29.30
N ARG A 2 -45.30 -23.53 29.53
CA ARG A 2 -44.77 -22.24 29.02
C ARG A 2 -45.41 -21.06 29.74
N ASP A 3 -44.85 -20.83 30.92
CA ASP A 3 -44.97 -19.62 31.72
C ASP A 3 -43.65 -18.83 31.61
N LEU A 4 -43.77 -17.52 31.46
CA LEU A 4 -42.70 -16.55 31.23
C LEU A 4 -41.95 -16.26 32.55
N GLY A 5 -40.67 -16.63 32.60
CA GLY A 5 -39.75 -16.31 33.69
C GLY A 5 -38.85 -15.13 33.32
N SER A 6 -39.06 -14.02 34.04
CA SER A 6 -38.25 -12.80 34.06
C SER A 6 -36.79 -13.04 34.45
N ILE A 7 -35.85 -12.42 33.75
CA ILE A 7 -34.48 -12.21 34.22
C ILE A 7 -34.26 -10.69 34.39
N LEU A 8 -34.16 -10.28 35.65
CA LEU A 8 -33.76 -8.96 36.10
C LEU A 8 -32.23 -8.89 36.12
N PHE A 9 -31.63 -7.92 35.43
CA PHE A 9 -30.26 -7.48 35.68
C PHE A 9 -30.29 -6.08 36.32
N THR A 10 -29.85 -6.03 37.58
CA THR A 10 -29.60 -4.81 38.34
C THR A 10 -28.22 -4.26 37.99
N THR A 11 -28.18 -3.13 37.28
CA THR A 11 -26.95 -2.34 37.11
C THR A 11 -26.87 -1.29 38.21
N LYS A 12 -25.82 -1.37 39.02
CA LYS A 12 -25.51 -0.45 40.12
C LYS A 12 -24.87 0.80 39.52
N ILE A 13 -25.62 1.90 39.44
CA ILE A 13 -25.11 3.22 39.07
C ILE A 13 -24.34 3.79 40.28
N VAL A 14 -23.04 3.98 40.12
CA VAL A 14 -22.27 4.90 40.97
C VAL A 14 -22.23 6.23 40.23
N SER A 15 -22.94 7.20 40.78
CA SER A 15 -22.91 8.59 40.39
C SER A 15 -21.63 9.25 40.90
N ASP A 16 -20.89 9.92 40.02
CA ASP A 16 -20.19 11.15 40.40
C ASP A 16 -20.32 12.19 39.29
N ALA A 17 -20.70 13.38 39.72
CA ALA A 17 -21.09 14.51 38.91
C ALA A 17 -19.91 15.46 38.71
N SER A 18 -19.76 16.02 37.50
CA SER A 18 -19.71 17.47 37.22
C SER A 18 -18.82 17.81 36.00
N ASN A 19 -19.45 18.02 34.84
CA ASN A 19 -19.05 19.08 33.90
C ASN A 19 -20.12 19.22 32.82
N SER A 20 -21.06 20.16 33.01
CA SER A 20 -22.10 20.50 32.05
C SER A 20 -21.60 21.56 31.07
N GLY A 21 -21.12 21.13 29.90
CA GLY A 21 -20.99 21.97 28.71
C GLY A 21 -22.25 21.82 27.86
N THR A 22 -23.05 22.89 27.78
CA THR A 22 -24.30 22.93 27.01
C THR A 22 -24.00 23.01 25.52
N PHE A 23 -24.14 21.91 24.78
CA PHE A 23 -24.16 21.94 23.31
C PHE A 23 -25.52 22.45 22.83
N GLN A 24 -25.53 23.59 22.13
CA GLN A 24 -26.69 24.05 21.38
C GLN A 24 -26.85 23.16 20.14
N LEU A 25 -27.96 22.45 20.04
CA LEU A 25 -28.39 21.77 18.82
C LEU A 25 -28.56 22.81 17.70
N ILE A 26 -27.72 22.71 16.68
CA ILE A 26 -27.91 23.36 15.39
C ILE A 26 -29.17 22.75 14.76
N ARG A 27 -30.15 23.58 14.42
CA ARG A 27 -31.34 23.16 13.66
C ARG A 27 -30.92 22.90 12.22
N THR A 28 -30.80 21.63 11.84
CA THR A 28 -30.65 21.22 10.45
C THR A 28 -32.01 21.23 9.73
N ASN A 29 -31.94 21.47 8.43
CA ASN A 29 -33.06 21.58 7.50
C ASN A 29 -33.80 20.22 7.36
N PRO A 30 -35.14 20.14 7.54
CA PRO A 30 -35.90 18.88 7.48
C PRO A 30 -35.82 18.12 6.15
N ASP A 31 -35.45 18.77 5.04
CA ASP A 31 -35.32 18.10 3.73
C ASP A 31 -33.99 17.34 3.55
N MET A 32 -32.99 17.55 4.42
CA MET A 32 -31.74 16.76 4.46
C MET A 32 -31.91 15.36 5.08
N LEU A 33 -32.99 15.14 5.82
CA LEU A 33 -33.30 13.87 6.50
C LEU A 33 -33.86 12.78 5.58
N LYS A 34 -34.09 13.06 4.29
CA LYS A 34 -34.58 12.06 3.33
C LYS A 34 -33.48 11.38 2.51
N LEU A 35 -32.27 11.93 2.48
CA LEU A 35 -31.09 11.31 1.84
C LEU A 35 -30.12 10.70 2.87
N THR A 36 -30.21 11.13 4.13
CA THR A 36 -29.58 10.45 5.27
C THR A 36 -30.54 9.38 5.78
N GLY A 37 -30.83 8.36 4.94
CA GLY A 37 -31.53 7.17 5.43
C GLY A 37 -30.80 6.67 6.67
N ASP A 38 -31.53 6.41 7.77
CA ASP A 38 -31.04 5.93 9.07
C ASP A 38 -29.67 5.24 8.95
N TYR A 39 -28.58 6.01 9.04
CA TYR A 39 -27.26 5.48 8.76
C TYR A 39 -26.92 4.57 9.94
N GLN A 40 -27.06 3.28 9.63
CA GLN A 40 -26.87 2.08 10.41
C GLN A 40 -26.29 2.29 11.81
N SER A 41 -27.09 1.90 12.81
CA SER A 41 -26.54 1.30 14.03
C SER A 41 -25.39 0.38 13.63
N PHE A 42 -24.16 0.69 14.05
CA PHE A 42 -23.00 -0.19 13.90
C PHE A 42 -23.45 -1.64 14.06
N MET A 43 -23.30 -2.46 13.02
CA MET A 43 -23.65 -3.86 13.13
C MET A 43 -22.78 -4.44 14.26
N PRO A 44 -23.36 -5.09 15.28
CA PRO A 44 -22.56 -5.71 16.31
C PRO A 44 -21.59 -6.70 15.64
N VAL A 45 -20.34 -6.72 16.10
CA VAL A 45 -19.22 -7.50 15.50
C VAL A 45 -19.62 -8.95 15.17
N GLU A 46 -20.45 -9.55 16.03
CA GLU A 46 -21.01 -10.90 15.89
C GLU A 46 -21.82 -11.13 14.59
N GLN A 47 -22.20 -10.08 13.87
CA GLN A 47 -22.97 -10.17 12.62
C GLN A 47 -22.12 -10.07 11.35
N ILE A 48 -20.83 -9.75 11.45
CA ILE A 48 -19.96 -9.61 10.27
C ILE A 48 -19.42 -11.00 9.88
N THR A 49 -19.80 -11.48 8.69
CA THR A 49 -19.36 -12.78 8.18
C THR A 49 -17.86 -12.79 7.85
N THR A 50 -17.26 -13.98 7.80
CA THR A 50 -15.84 -14.14 7.45
C THR A 50 -15.54 -13.57 6.06
N GLU A 51 -16.44 -13.78 5.10
CA GLU A 51 -16.30 -13.26 3.73
C GLU A 51 -16.33 -11.73 3.72
N GLN A 52 -17.20 -11.12 4.53
CA GLN A 52 -17.27 -9.66 4.63
C GLN A 52 -16.00 -9.08 5.28
N LEU A 53 -15.45 -9.75 6.30
CA LEU A 53 -14.17 -9.37 6.90
C LEU A 53 -13.02 -9.48 5.89
N ILE A 54 -12.91 -10.59 5.17
CA ILE A 54 -11.86 -10.78 4.14
C ILE A 54 -12.00 -9.73 3.04
N ARG A 55 -13.23 -9.42 2.61
CA ARG A 55 -13.49 -8.35 1.65
C ARG A 55 -13.03 -7.00 2.20
N ASN A 56 -13.32 -6.70 3.45
CA ASN A 56 -12.92 -5.45 4.10
C ASN A 56 -11.40 -5.30 4.21
N LEU A 57 -10.61 -6.38 4.38
CA LEU A 57 -9.14 -6.31 4.38
C LEU A 57 -8.59 -5.59 3.14
N GLY A 58 -9.14 -5.88 1.96
CA GLY A 58 -8.68 -5.30 0.70
C GLY A 58 -9.16 -3.87 0.42
N ARG A 59 -10.01 -3.31 1.31
CA ARG A 59 -10.60 -1.97 1.17
C ARG A 59 -9.95 -0.93 2.07
N PHE A 60 -9.00 -1.33 2.92
CA PHE A 60 -8.18 -0.35 3.63
C PHE A 60 -7.19 0.29 2.67
N PRO A 61 -6.86 1.59 2.86
CA PRO A 61 -5.81 2.22 2.09
C PRO A 61 -4.50 1.44 2.20
N ARG A 62 -3.72 1.35 1.11
CA ARG A 62 -2.49 0.54 1.05
C ARG A 62 -1.43 0.92 2.10
N SER A 63 -1.51 2.12 2.65
CA SER A 63 -0.63 2.63 3.70
C SER A 63 -1.08 2.26 5.12
N VAL A 64 -2.23 1.58 5.27
CA VAL A 64 -2.87 1.22 6.55
C VAL A 64 -2.79 -0.28 6.78
N LEU A 65 -2.33 -0.69 7.96
CA LEU A 65 -2.45 -2.05 8.46
C LEU A 65 -3.78 -2.23 9.22
N PRO A 66 -4.72 -3.07 8.73
CA PRO A 66 -6.01 -3.31 9.41
C PRO A 66 -5.86 -4.30 10.58
N ILE A 67 -5.17 -3.89 11.64
CA ILE A 67 -4.84 -4.71 12.82
C ILE A 67 -6.08 -5.36 13.44
N GLY A 68 -7.14 -4.58 13.68
CA GLY A 68 -8.35 -5.09 14.33
C GLY A 68 -8.98 -6.23 13.53
N LEU A 69 -8.98 -6.08 12.21
CA LEU A 69 -9.53 -7.04 11.26
C LEU A 69 -8.69 -8.31 11.14
N ILE A 70 -7.35 -8.16 11.08
CA ILE A 70 -6.42 -9.29 11.08
C ILE A 70 -6.57 -10.09 12.37
N ARG A 71 -6.66 -9.43 13.54
CA ARG A 71 -6.85 -10.10 14.83
C ARG A 71 -8.20 -10.81 14.94
N GLU A 72 -9.28 -10.16 14.49
CA GLU A 72 -10.61 -10.76 14.46
C GLU A 72 -10.61 -12.02 13.57
N LEU A 73 -10.08 -11.94 12.35
CA LEU A 73 -9.96 -13.11 11.47
C LEU A 73 -9.10 -14.20 12.09
N HIS A 74 -7.92 -13.86 12.61
CA HIS A 74 -7.04 -14.81 13.28
C HIS A 74 -7.71 -15.50 14.48
N SER A 75 -8.53 -14.78 15.26
CA SER A 75 -9.25 -15.34 16.40
C SER A 75 -10.29 -16.41 16.02
N ARG A 76 -10.69 -16.49 14.75
CA ARG A 76 -11.61 -17.49 14.22
C ARG A 76 -10.92 -18.83 13.89
N GLY A 77 -9.59 -18.90 13.97
CA GLY A 77 -8.81 -20.14 13.80
C GLY A 77 -9.09 -20.83 12.46
N ASP A 78 -9.20 -22.16 12.47
CA ASP A 78 -9.37 -22.95 11.22
C ASP A 78 -10.62 -22.59 10.41
N ALA A 79 -11.62 -21.93 11.01
CA ALA A 79 -12.86 -21.56 10.30
C ALA A 79 -12.63 -20.54 9.17
N ILE A 80 -11.48 -19.85 9.14
CA ILE A 80 -11.13 -18.90 8.06
C ILE A 80 -10.30 -19.54 6.95
N HIS A 81 -9.87 -20.80 7.09
CA HIS A 81 -9.00 -21.48 6.11
C HIS A 81 -9.55 -21.45 4.68
N ASP A 82 -10.73 -22.06 4.45
CA ASP A 82 -11.27 -22.20 3.08
C ASP A 82 -11.56 -20.85 2.41
N PRO A 83 -12.14 -19.85 3.11
CA PRO A 83 -12.28 -18.50 2.58
C PRO A 83 -10.95 -17.82 2.19
N LEU A 84 -9.90 -18.00 2.99
CA LEU A 84 -8.57 -17.44 2.71
C LEU A 84 -7.90 -18.14 1.53
N ALA A 85 -7.86 -19.48 1.53
CA ALA A 85 -7.32 -20.27 0.42
C ALA A 85 -8.06 -19.97 -0.89
N THR A 86 -9.38 -19.78 -0.83
CA THR A 86 -10.19 -19.35 -1.99
C THR A 86 -9.80 -17.97 -2.49
N THR A 87 -9.55 -17.02 -1.59
CA THR A 87 -9.08 -15.67 -1.96
C THR A 87 -7.71 -15.72 -2.66
N VAL A 88 -6.76 -16.50 -2.14
CA VAL A 88 -5.44 -16.68 -2.76
C VAL A 88 -5.56 -17.38 -4.11
N ARG A 89 -6.37 -18.44 -4.22
CA ARG A 89 -6.63 -19.15 -5.49
C ARG A 89 -7.20 -18.22 -6.56
N LYS A 90 -8.22 -17.44 -6.23
CA LYS A 90 -8.79 -16.44 -7.15
C LYS A 90 -7.74 -15.44 -7.62
N ALA A 91 -6.84 -15.00 -6.74
CA ALA A 91 -5.76 -14.08 -7.11
C ALA A 91 -4.81 -14.72 -8.14
N VAL A 92 -4.39 -15.98 -7.91
CA VAL A 92 -3.55 -16.75 -8.85
C VAL A 92 -4.25 -16.93 -10.20
N GLU A 93 -5.52 -17.31 -10.20
CA GLU A 93 -6.33 -17.49 -11.43
C GLU A 93 -6.57 -16.19 -12.19
N SER A 94 -6.55 -15.05 -11.50
CA SER A 94 -6.82 -13.72 -12.06
C SER A 94 -5.55 -12.99 -12.50
N VAL A 95 -4.36 -13.57 -12.33
CA VAL A 95 -3.10 -12.95 -12.77
C VAL A 95 -3.15 -12.65 -14.27
N GLY A 96 -2.77 -11.43 -14.63
CA GLY A 96 -2.84 -10.94 -16.00
C GLY A 96 -4.26 -10.57 -16.45
N GLY A 97 -5.23 -10.63 -15.54
CA GLY A 97 -6.52 -9.98 -15.72
C GLY A 97 -6.38 -8.46 -15.73
N GLY A 98 -7.42 -7.78 -16.21
CA GLY A 98 -7.45 -6.31 -16.21
C GLY A 98 -7.47 -5.70 -14.81
N LEU A 99 -7.64 -4.38 -14.75
CA LEU A 99 -7.67 -3.62 -13.49
C LEU A 99 -8.59 -4.21 -12.41
N GLY A 100 -8.04 -4.51 -11.23
CA GLY A 100 -8.79 -5.01 -10.07
C GLY A 100 -9.26 -6.45 -10.20
N SER A 101 -8.69 -7.21 -11.14
CA SER A 101 -8.97 -8.65 -11.25
C SER A 101 -8.38 -9.42 -10.07
N GLU A 102 -7.24 -8.98 -9.55
CA GLU A 102 -6.62 -9.56 -8.37
C GLU A 102 -7.29 -8.97 -7.10
N PRO A 103 -7.78 -9.81 -6.16
CA PRO A 103 -8.33 -9.33 -4.90
C PRO A 103 -7.29 -8.55 -4.09
N ASN A 104 -7.57 -7.30 -3.73
CA ASN A 104 -6.65 -6.49 -2.91
C ASN A 104 -6.40 -7.07 -1.50
N SER A 105 -7.26 -8.00 -1.07
CA SER A 105 -7.10 -8.75 0.19
C SER A 105 -6.06 -9.87 0.11
N VAL A 106 -5.52 -10.22 -1.06
CA VAL A 106 -4.64 -11.39 -1.24
C VAL A 106 -3.40 -11.35 -0.35
N PHE A 107 -2.76 -10.19 -0.21
CA PHE A 107 -1.59 -10.00 0.64
C PHE A 107 -1.88 -10.42 2.09
N PHE A 108 -2.93 -9.86 2.68
CA PHE A 108 -3.34 -10.19 4.05
C PHE A 108 -3.88 -11.60 4.16
N ALA A 109 -4.59 -12.09 3.13
CA ALA A 109 -5.16 -13.41 3.14
C ALA A 109 -4.07 -14.49 3.17
N PHE A 110 -2.99 -14.30 2.40
CA PHE A 110 -1.83 -15.18 2.45
C PHE A 110 -1.14 -15.12 3.82
N GLY A 111 -0.91 -13.92 4.37
CA GLY A 111 -0.31 -13.77 5.69
C GLY A 111 -1.10 -14.42 6.83
N LEU A 112 -2.44 -14.44 6.73
CA LEU A 112 -3.34 -15.12 7.66
C LEU A 112 -3.47 -16.63 7.41
N LEU A 113 -3.18 -17.10 6.19
CA LEU A 113 -3.21 -18.52 5.84
C LEU A 113 -2.00 -19.26 6.44
N VAL A 114 -0.84 -18.61 6.52
CA VAL A 114 0.43 -19.19 7.01
C VAL A 114 0.28 -20.01 8.31
N PRO A 115 -0.30 -19.50 9.41
CA PRO A 115 -0.39 -20.26 10.67
C PRO A 115 -1.43 -21.39 10.67
N ILE A 116 -2.28 -21.49 9.65
CA ILE A 116 -3.38 -22.46 9.57
C ILE A 116 -3.35 -23.28 8.27
N ALA A 117 -2.28 -23.18 7.49
CA ALA A 117 -2.13 -23.82 6.19
C ALA A 117 -2.13 -25.34 6.34
N LYS A 118 -2.77 -26.03 5.40
CA LYS A 118 -2.92 -27.49 5.43
C LYS A 118 -2.18 -28.15 4.28
N GLN A 119 -1.98 -29.46 4.37
CA GLN A 119 -1.40 -30.26 3.28
C GLN A 119 -2.11 -30.06 1.94
N GLU A 120 -3.43 -29.95 1.95
CA GLU A 120 -4.24 -29.76 0.73
C GLU A 120 -3.95 -28.44 0.00
N ASP A 121 -3.29 -27.47 0.66
CA ASP A 121 -2.87 -26.21 0.04
C ASP A 121 -1.62 -26.35 -0.82
N GLN A 122 -0.89 -27.47 -0.80
CA GLN A 122 0.34 -27.63 -1.60
C GLN A 122 0.14 -27.32 -3.08
N ALA A 123 -0.99 -27.75 -3.66
CA ALA A 123 -1.30 -27.46 -5.07
C ALA A 123 -1.54 -25.96 -5.33
N LEU A 124 -2.12 -25.25 -4.35
CA LEU A 124 -2.30 -23.80 -4.41
C LEU A 124 -0.96 -23.08 -4.30
N ILE A 125 -0.10 -23.49 -3.35
CA ILE A 125 1.24 -22.93 -3.16
C ILE A 125 2.13 -23.19 -4.37
N GLU A 126 2.07 -24.38 -4.96
CA GLU A 126 2.73 -24.69 -6.23
C GLU A 126 2.27 -23.73 -7.34
N SER A 127 0.95 -23.58 -7.52
CA SER A 127 0.41 -22.65 -8.54
C SER A 127 0.86 -21.21 -8.32
N LEU A 128 0.94 -20.77 -7.06
CA LEU A 128 1.40 -19.44 -6.66
C LEU A 128 2.90 -19.24 -6.95
N LEU A 129 3.75 -20.20 -6.58
CA LEU A 129 5.21 -20.14 -6.78
C LEU A 129 5.61 -20.24 -8.26
N MET A 130 4.75 -20.80 -9.12
CA MET A 130 4.96 -20.92 -10.55
C MET A 130 4.50 -19.68 -11.35
N LEU A 131 3.97 -18.66 -10.68
CA LEU A 131 3.65 -17.40 -11.32
C LEU A 131 4.91 -16.67 -11.83
N PRO A 132 4.80 -15.86 -12.90
CA PRO A 132 5.88 -14.97 -13.31
C PRO A 132 6.31 -14.07 -12.14
N GLU A 133 7.62 -13.80 -12.03
CA GLU A 133 8.22 -13.03 -10.92
C GLU A 133 7.50 -11.71 -10.64
N LYS A 134 7.19 -10.94 -11.69
CA LYS A 134 6.46 -9.66 -11.54
C LYS A 134 5.04 -9.83 -11.01
N SER A 135 4.41 -10.96 -11.30
CA SER A 135 3.04 -11.24 -10.85
C SER A 135 3.02 -11.64 -9.39
N ILE A 136 3.92 -12.53 -8.95
CA ILE A 136 4.01 -12.92 -7.53
C ILE A 136 4.50 -11.76 -6.66
N ASP A 137 5.45 -10.95 -7.16
CA ASP A 137 5.89 -9.71 -6.51
C ASP A 137 4.75 -8.70 -6.38
N PHE A 138 3.92 -8.57 -7.43
CA PHE A 138 2.73 -7.71 -7.35
C PHE A 138 1.70 -8.19 -6.32
N LEU A 139 1.52 -9.51 -6.18
CA LEU A 139 0.52 -10.09 -5.25
C LEU A 139 0.98 -10.07 -3.79
N LEU A 140 2.24 -10.46 -3.55
CA LEU A 140 2.75 -10.73 -2.19
C LEU A 140 3.91 -9.80 -1.81
N GLY A 141 4.65 -9.28 -2.77
CA GLY A 141 5.90 -8.54 -2.53
C GLY A 141 6.83 -9.32 -1.61
N ASP A 142 7.37 -8.64 -0.59
CA ASP A 142 8.29 -9.24 0.39
C ASP A 142 7.63 -10.34 1.25
N LEU A 143 6.30 -10.44 1.28
CA LEU A 143 5.60 -11.51 2.02
C LEU A 143 5.93 -12.90 1.48
N LEU A 144 6.31 -12.98 0.21
CA LEU A 144 6.83 -14.21 -0.37
C LEU A 144 8.05 -14.71 0.39
N THR A 145 9.08 -13.88 0.59
CA THR A 145 10.32 -14.33 1.23
C THR A 145 10.22 -14.45 2.73
N GLU A 146 9.32 -13.68 3.37
CA GLU A 146 9.18 -13.66 4.82
C GLU A 146 8.19 -14.71 5.36
N ALA A 147 7.05 -14.91 4.68
CA ALA A 147 5.98 -15.77 5.18
C ALA A 147 5.92 -17.14 4.49
N MET A 148 6.30 -17.25 3.21
CA MET A 148 6.30 -18.54 2.50
C MET A 148 7.16 -19.61 3.19
N PRO A 149 8.39 -19.32 3.67
CA PRO A 149 9.19 -20.33 4.35
C PRO A 149 8.48 -20.92 5.57
N ARG A 150 7.76 -20.09 6.33
CA ARG A 150 7.02 -20.53 7.53
C ARG A 150 5.82 -21.39 7.17
N LEU A 151 5.11 -21.04 6.10
CA LEU A 151 4.04 -21.87 5.56
C LEU A 151 4.57 -23.25 5.13
N VAL A 152 5.70 -23.28 4.41
CA VAL A 152 6.36 -24.53 3.99
C VAL A 152 6.83 -25.34 5.20
N ALA A 153 7.36 -24.69 6.25
CA ALA A 153 7.74 -25.35 7.49
C ALA A 153 6.54 -26.00 8.19
N GLY A 154 5.38 -25.33 8.18
CA GLY A 154 4.12 -25.87 8.69
C GLY A 154 3.68 -27.16 8.01
N PHE A 155 3.99 -27.36 6.73
CA PHE A 155 3.69 -28.63 6.05
C PHE A 155 4.40 -29.84 6.65
N PHE A 156 5.53 -29.66 7.36
CA PHE A 156 6.23 -30.75 8.03
C PHE A 156 5.61 -31.16 9.37
N GLU A 157 4.78 -30.31 9.99
CA GLU A 157 4.15 -30.61 11.30
C GLU A 157 3.14 -31.76 11.19
N ASP A 158 2.32 -31.73 10.13
CA ASP A 158 1.20 -32.67 9.96
C ASP A 158 1.50 -33.84 9.00
N GLN A 159 2.66 -33.85 8.35
CA GLN A 159 2.94 -34.77 7.24
C GLN A 159 4.15 -35.67 7.47
N ASN A 160 4.21 -36.71 6.66
CA ASN A 160 5.45 -37.45 6.48
C ASN A 160 6.48 -36.54 5.79
N ALA A 161 7.56 -36.22 6.50
CA ALA A 161 8.66 -35.40 5.98
C ALA A 161 9.14 -35.86 4.59
N SER A 162 9.14 -37.17 4.30
CA SER A 162 9.51 -37.70 2.98
C SER A 162 8.60 -37.22 1.84
N GLU A 163 7.30 -37.06 2.08
CA GLU A 163 6.35 -36.56 1.09
C GLU A 163 6.60 -35.07 0.78
N VAL A 164 6.80 -34.27 1.82
CA VAL A 164 7.10 -32.84 1.69
C VAL A 164 8.46 -32.61 1.02
N LEU A 165 9.50 -33.35 1.41
CA LEU A 165 10.81 -33.33 0.73
C LEU A 165 10.69 -33.75 -0.74
N GLY A 166 9.88 -34.78 -1.03
CA GLY A 166 9.59 -35.20 -2.39
C GLY A 166 8.89 -34.11 -3.21
N TRP A 167 7.96 -33.36 -2.60
CA TRP A 167 7.32 -32.20 -3.23
C TRP A 167 8.31 -31.06 -3.49
N ILE A 168 9.10 -30.65 -2.49
CA ILE A 168 10.13 -29.61 -2.64
C ILE A 168 11.10 -30.00 -3.76
N LYS A 169 11.59 -31.25 -3.79
CA LYS A 169 12.48 -31.73 -4.85
C LYS A 169 11.87 -31.54 -6.24
N ARG A 170 10.61 -31.95 -6.44
CA ARG A 170 9.91 -31.77 -7.72
C ARG A 170 9.74 -30.30 -8.10
N MET A 171 9.47 -29.43 -7.12
CA MET A 171 9.30 -27.99 -7.33
C MET A 171 10.61 -27.34 -7.77
N VAL A 172 11.71 -27.58 -7.06
CA VAL A 172 13.00 -26.96 -7.37
C VAL A 172 13.63 -27.47 -8.66
N ASP A 173 13.11 -28.56 -9.23
CA ASP A 173 13.43 -29.09 -10.56
C ASP A 173 12.64 -28.43 -11.70
N GLN A 174 11.61 -27.66 -11.40
CA GLN A 174 10.86 -26.94 -12.44
C GLN A 174 11.69 -25.77 -12.99
N PRO A 175 11.96 -25.72 -14.31
CA PRO A 175 12.77 -24.65 -14.89
C PRO A 175 12.10 -23.27 -14.83
N GLU A 176 10.77 -23.21 -14.66
CA GLU A 176 10.02 -21.97 -14.52
C GLU A 176 10.01 -21.41 -13.08
N LEU A 177 10.43 -22.20 -12.08
CA LEU A 177 10.51 -21.73 -10.70
C LEU A 177 11.67 -20.73 -10.55
N ASN A 178 11.36 -19.49 -10.16
CA ASN A 178 12.38 -18.48 -9.89
C ASN A 178 13.29 -18.91 -8.71
N ASN A 179 14.58 -18.57 -8.78
CA ASN A 179 15.56 -18.86 -7.74
C ASN A 179 15.15 -18.35 -6.34
N LEU A 180 14.51 -17.18 -6.22
CA LEU A 180 14.03 -16.65 -4.93
C LEU A 180 12.87 -17.50 -4.35
N ASN A 181 12.01 -17.99 -5.23
CA ASN A 181 10.91 -18.89 -4.86
C ASN A 181 11.47 -20.23 -4.38
N ALA A 182 12.49 -20.76 -5.06
CA ALA A 182 13.21 -21.94 -4.61
C ALA A 182 13.93 -21.71 -3.27
N GLY A 183 14.54 -20.52 -3.08
CA GLY A 183 15.12 -20.10 -1.81
C GLY A 183 14.13 -20.16 -0.66
N SER A 184 12.88 -19.75 -0.89
CA SER A 184 11.82 -19.81 0.12
C SER A 184 11.47 -21.26 0.52
N LEU A 185 11.56 -22.21 -0.42
CA LEU A 185 11.37 -23.64 -0.12
C LEU A 185 12.52 -24.19 0.74
N PHE A 186 13.77 -23.86 0.39
CA PHE A 186 14.93 -24.28 1.18
C PHE A 186 14.91 -23.67 2.59
N ARG A 187 14.59 -22.37 2.69
CA ARG A 187 14.42 -21.71 3.99
C ARG A 187 13.33 -22.36 4.82
N GLY A 188 12.23 -22.79 4.18
CA GLY A 188 11.17 -23.52 4.87
C GLY A 188 11.63 -24.85 5.47
N MET A 189 12.56 -25.56 4.82
CA MET A 189 13.19 -26.75 5.39
C MET A 189 14.06 -26.40 6.60
N THR A 190 14.85 -25.34 6.52
CA THR A 190 15.68 -24.85 7.63
C THR A 190 14.83 -24.50 8.86
N LEU A 191 13.70 -23.82 8.64
CA LEU A 191 12.73 -23.53 9.69
C LEU A 191 12.06 -24.80 10.22
N ALA A 192 11.72 -25.76 9.37
CA ALA A 192 11.18 -27.04 9.83
C ALA A 192 12.17 -27.79 10.75
N VAL A 193 13.48 -27.72 10.46
CA VAL A 193 14.52 -28.28 11.35
C VAL A 193 14.57 -27.53 12.68
N SER A 194 14.51 -26.19 12.67
CA SER A 194 14.55 -25.40 13.92
C SER A 194 13.32 -25.62 14.80
N MET A 195 12.16 -25.86 14.18
CA MET A 195 10.90 -26.20 14.86
C MET A 195 10.85 -27.66 15.35
N GLY A 196 11.80 -28.51 14.92
CA GLY A 196 11.83 -29.94 15.24
C GLY A 196 10.86 -30.80 14.42
N ASN A 197 10.32 -30.26 13.32
CA ASN A 197 9.41 -30.94 12.41
C ASN A 197 10.13 -31.69 11.28
N LEU A 198 11.43 -31.42 11.07
CA LEU A 198 12.27 -32.10 10.09
C LEU A 198 13.60 -32.53 10.72
N GLU A 199 14.01 -33.77 10.49
CA GLU A 199 15.34 -34.23 10.89
C GLU A 199 16.42 -33.45 10.12
N ARG A 200 17.37 -32.89 10.86
CA ARG A 200 18.45 -32.07 10.31
C ARG A 200 19.22 -32.78 9.19
N LEU A 201 19.51 -34.06 9.37
CA LEU A 201 20.28 -34.84 8.40
C LEU A 201 19.56 -34.98 7.06
N ASP A 202 18.23 -35.10 7.07
CA ASP A 202 17.43 -35.20 5.85
C ASP A 202 17.47 -33.89 5.05
N ALA A 203 17.41 -32.74 5.74
CA ALA A 203 17.56 -31.43 5.11
C ALA A 203 18.97 -31.24 4.50
N LEU A 204 20.02 -31.57 5.27
CA LEU A 204 21.40 -31.48 4.83
C LEU A 204 21.69 -32.38 3.62
N GLU A 205 21.18 -33.61 3.63
CA GLU A 205 21.31 -34.54 2.51
C GLU A 205 20.67 -33.97 1.23
N LEU A 206 19.45 -33.42 1.32
CA LEU A 206 18.79 -32.80 0.17
C LEU A 206 19.59 -31.60 -0.36
N PHE A 207 20.06 -30.71 0.52
CA PHE A 207 20.84 -29.54 0.14
C PHE A 207 22.16 -29.90 -0.56
N VAL A 208 22.93 -30.84 0.00
CA VAL A 208 24.18 -31.31 -0.62
C VAL A 208 23.92 -31.98 -1.96
N ASN A 209 22.95 -32.90 -2.03
CA ASN A 209 22.58 -33.58 -3.28
C ASN A 209 22.18 -32.55 -4.35
N ARG A 210 21.40 -31.53 -3.97
CA ARG A 210 20.99 -30.48 -4.91
C ARG A 210 22.16 -29.63 -5.38
N LEU A 211 23.09 -29.29 -4.48
CA LEU A 211 24.29 -28.55 -4.83
C LEU A 211 25.18 -29.34 -5.81
N GLU A 212 25.27 -30.66 -5.65
CA GLU A 212 25.99 -31.55 -6.57
C GLU A 212 25.29 -31.72 -7.92
N GLU A 213 23.96 -31.90 -7.93
CA GLU A 213 23.14 -31.97 -9.14
C GLU A 213 23.29 -30.71 -10.01
N ARG A 214 23.61 -29.56 -9.40
CA ARG A 214 23.81 -28.26 -10.06
C ARG A 214 25.28 -27.91 -10.33
N SER A 215 26.18 -28.88 -10.24
CA SER A 215 27.63 -28.67 -10.37
C SER A 215 28.11 -28.14 -11.73
N ASP A 216 27.26 -28.19 -12.75
CA ASP A 216 27.52 -27.67 -14.09
C ASP A 216 27.09 -26.19 -14.27
N GLN A 217 26.33 -25.65 -13.33
CA GLN A 217 25.91 -24.25 -13.32
C GLN A 217 27.06 -23.33 -12.91
N ARG A 218 27.02 -22.07 -13.36
CA ARG A 218 28.02 -21.04 -13.00
C ARG A 218 27.33 -19.78 -12.53
N TYR A 219 27.86 -19.15 -11.47
CA TYR A 219 27.29 -17.95 -10.86
C TYR A 219 25.79 -18.12 -10.54
N ASP A 220 25.44 -19.30 -10.01
CA ASP A 220 24.08 -19.75 -9.77
C ASP A 220 23.57 -19.26 -8.41
N LEU A 221 22.54 -18.41 -8.46
CA LEU A 221 21.88 -17.87 -7.28
C LEU A 221 21.21 -18.96 -6.43
N GLN A 222 20.67 -20.01 -7.05
CA GLN A 222 20.04 -21.11 -6.29
C GLN A 222 21.09 -21.86 -5.45
N SER A 223 22.26 -22.16 -6.02
CA SER A 223 23.38 -22.74 -5.29
C SER A 223 23.88 -21.83 -4.17
N ALA A 224 23.87 -20.50 -4.38
CA ALA A 224 24.20 -19.53 -3.33
C ALA A 224 23.20 -19.56 -2.17
N LEU A 225 21.89 -19.61 -2.45
CA LEU A 225 20.84 -19.72 -1.44
C LEU A 225 20.96 -21.02 -0.64
N ILE A 226 21.25 -22.15 -1.30
CA ILE A 226 21.50 -23.45 -0.62
C ILE A 226 22.68 -23.34 0.36
N ILE A 227 23.75 -22.63 0.00
CA ILE A 227 24.89 -22.44 0.93
C ILE A 227 24.46 -21.61 2.14
N GLY A 228 23.64 -20.58 1.96
CA GLY A 228 23.07 -19.82 3.08
C GLY A 228 22.34 -20.72 4.08
N GLU A 229 21.48 -21.62 3.58
CA GLU A 229 20.77 -22.57 4.44
C GLU A 229 21.70 -23.63 5.07
N LEU A 230 22.72 -24.09 4.34
CA LEU A 230 23.76 -24.96 4.91
C LEU A 230 24.55 -24.29 6.03
N MET A 231 24.77 -22.97 5.96
CA MET A 231 25.43 -22.22 7.04
C MET A 231 24.59 -22.23 8.31
N ASP A 232 23.27 -22.04 8.16
CA ASP A 232 22.34 -22.00 9.29
C ASP A 232 22.15 -23.37 9.94
N LEU A 233 22.26 -24.46 9.17
CA LEU A 233 22.13 -25.82 9.67
C LEU A 233 23.46 -26.49 10.08
N SER A 234 24.63 -25.93 9.77
CA SER A 234 25.91 -26.60 10.08
C SER A 234 26.28 -26.47 11.57
N ASP A 235 26.62 -27.60 12.20
CA ASP A 235 27.08 -27.70 13.60
C ASP A 235 28.59 -27.90 13.71
N GLY A 236 29.31 -27.84 12.58
CA GLY A 236 30.76 -27.99 12.52
C GLY A 236 31.29 -29.42 12.39
N ASP A 237 30.43 -30.46 12.35
CA ASP A 237 30.87 -31.87 12.37
C ASP A 237 30.67 -32.62 11.03
N THR A 238 30.49 -31.90 9.93
CA THR A 238 30.21 -32.48 8.60
C THR A 238 31.28 -32.12 7.57
N GLU A 239 32.41 -32.83 7.61
CA GLU A 239 33.50 -32.72 6.61
C GLU A 239 32.97 -32.82 5.17
N SER A 240 31.95 -33.66 4.93
CA SER A 240 31.30 -33.81 3.63
C SER A 240 30.66 -32.51 3.11
N ILE A 241 30.03 -31.73 3.98
CA ILE A 241 29.38 -30.46 3.61
C ILE A 241 30.45 -29.43 3.25
N ASP A 242 31.51 -29.28 4.06
CA ASP A 242 32.59 -28.33 3.74
C ASP A 242 33.26 -28.67 2.41
N VAL A 243 33.49 -29.96 2.12
CA VAL A 243 34.01 -30.42 0.83
C VAL A 243 33.07 -30.04 -0.31
N ALA A 244 31.77 -30.28 -0.18
CA ALA A 244 30.78 -29.94 -1.21
C ALA A 244 30.71 -28.42 -1.46
N VAL A 245 30.67 -27.60 -0.41
CA VAL A 245 30.62 -26.13 -0.51
C VAL A 245 31.89 -25.59 -1.16
N ARG A 246 33.09 -26.00 -0.69
CA ARG A 246 34.37 -25.56 -1.26
C ARG A 246 34.53 -25.99 -2.71
N SER A 247 34.11 -27.21 -3.04
CA SER A 247 34.12 -27.69 -4.43
C SER A 247 33.24 -26.83 -5.33
N SER A 248 32.07 -26.42 -4.84
CA SER A 248 31.14 -25.56 -5.57
C SER A 248 31.73 -24.17 -5.84
N PHE A 249 32.35 -23.54 -4.84
CA PHE A 249 33.09 -22.28 -5.06
C PHE A 249 34.26 -22.45 -6.04
N ALA A 250 35.02 -23.54 -5.93
CA ALA A 250 36.16 -23.80 -6.82
C ALA A 250 35.77 -23.97 -8.29
N ARG A 251 34.53 -24.40 -8.56
CA ARG A 251 33.97 -24.55 -9.92
C ARG A 251 33.33 -23.27 -10.47
N GLU A 252 33.38 -22.14 -9.74
CA GLU A 252 32.63 -20.92 -10.05
C GLU A 252 31.10 -21.14 -10.09
N GLN A 253 30.60 -22.14 -9.35
CA GLN A 253 29.17 -22.48 -9.32
C GLN A 253 28.34 -21.39 -8.63
N ILE A 254 28.90 -20.72 -7.62
CA ILE A 254 28.15 -19.88 -6.68
C ILE A 254 28.07 -18.44 -7.15
N ASP A 255 26.89 -17.83 -7.05
CA ASP A 255 26.76 -16.37 -7.16
C ASP A 255 27.42 -15.67 -5.95
N THR A 256 28.63 -15.16 -6.17
CA THR A 256 29.43 -14.50 -5.13
C THR A 256 28.94 -13.10 -4.75
N ASP A 257 28.00 -12.53 -5.51
CA ASP A 257 27.36 -11.27 -5.12
C ASP A 257 26.34 -11.51 -4.00
N HIS A 258 25.83 -12.73 -3.88
CA HIS A 258 24.93 -13.15 -2.80
C HIS A 258 25.70 -13.68 -1.58
N ILE A 259 26.63 -14.62 -1.79
CA ILE A 259 27.40 -15.25 -0.70
C ILE A 259 28.83 -15.57 -1.12
N ARG A 260 29.81 -15.21 -0.29
CA ARG A 260 31.22 -15.44 -0.59
C ARG A 260 31.77 -16.57 0.25
N LEU A 261 32.82 -17.22 -0.26
CA LEU A 261 33.53 -18.26 0.49
C LEU A 261 34.06 -17.74 1.83
N VAL A 262 34.46 -16.47 1.90
CA VAL A 262 34.89 -15.87 3.17
C VAL A 262 33.75 -15.79 4.19
N ASP A 263 32.51 -15.67 3.76
CA ASP A 263 31.35 -15.64 4.66
C ASP A 263 31.16 -17.05 5.25
N TRP A 264 31.25 -18.11 4.44
CA TRP A 264 31.31 -19.52 4.90
C TRP A 264 32.48 -19.79 5.88
N GLU A 265 33.67 -19.25 5.59
CA GLU A 265 34.86 -19.45 6.43
C GLU A 265 34.86 -18.60 7.71
N SER A 266 34.16 -17.46 7.71
CA SER A 266 34.19 -16.47 8.80
C SER A 266 33.12 -16.65 9.84
N VAL A 267 31.98 -17.27 9.48
CA VAL A 267 30.99 -17.70 10.45
C VAL A 267 31.58 -18.88 11.22
N GLY A 268 32.35 -18.56 12.28
CA GLY A 268 32.67 -19.56 13.29
C GLY A 268 31.35 -20.15 13.77
N PHE A 269 31.18 -21.47 13.62
CA PHE A 269 29.96 -22.27 13.79
C PHE A 269 29.08 -21.87 14.97
N HIS A 270 28.35 -20.78 14.84
CA HIS A 270 27.33 -20.33 15.76
C HIS A 270 26.02 -20.45 15.00
N GLY A 271 25.44 -21.65 15.05
CA GLY A 271 24.07 -21.89 14.64
C GLY A 271 23.17 -20.91 15.38
N LEU A 272 22.73 -19.89 14.64
CA LEU A 272 21.99 -18.73 15.12
C LEU A 272 20.70 -18.60 14.32
N ILE A 273 20.01 -19.72 14.08
CA ILE A 273 18.56 -19.59 13.93
C ILE A 273 18.09 -19.18 15.33
N ASP A 274 17.90 -17.88 15.54
CA ASP A 274 17.30 -17.37 16.75
C ASP A 274 15.87 -17.91 16.78
N VAL A 275 15.67 -18.99 17.53
CA VAL A 275 14.39 -19.71 17.64
C VAL A 275 13.26 -18.82 18.19
N ASN A 276 13.55 -17.57 18.59
CA ASN A 276 12.52 -16.56 18.85
C ASN A 276 11.77 -16.09 17.58
N GLU A 277 12.01 -16.70 16.41
CA GLU A 277 11.27 -16.49 15.15
C GLU A 277 9.83 -17.07 15.12
N ASP A 278 9.25 -17.47 16.27
CA ASP A 278 7.83 -17.83 16.47
C ASP A 278 6.81 -16.69 16.14
N THR A 279 7.25 -15.62 15.49
CA THR A 279 6.52 -14.35 15.39
C THR A 279 5.29 -14.41 14.49
N TRP A 280 5.18 -15.40 13.60
CA TRP A 280 4.04 -15.51 12.69
C TRP A 280 2.78 -16.11 13.33
N ASN A 281 2.86 -16.51 14.62
CA ASN A 281 1.70 -16.83 15.44
C ASN A 281 0.82 -15.60 15.75
N ASP A 282 1.32 -14.39 15.54
CA ASP A 282 0.53 -13.15 15.56
C ASP A 282 0.80 -12.35 14.27
N PRO A 283 0.10 -12.67 13.16
CA PRO A 283 0.29 -11.98 11.88
C PRO A 283 0.13 -10.46 11.99
N ALA A 284 -0.71 -9.97 12.91
CA ALA A 284 -0.88 -8.53 13.11
C ALA A 284 0.36 -7.89 13.75
N SER A 285 0.96 -8.54 14.76
CA SER A 285 2.20 -8.05 15.35
C SER A 285 3.36 -8.11 14.36
N GLU A 286 3.47 -9.17 13.58
CA GLU A 286 4.52 -9.33 12.58
C GLU A 286 4.43 -8.23 11.50
N LEU A 287 3.27 -8.12 10.83
CA LEU A 287 3.02 -7.12 9.80
C LEU A 287 3.10 -5.68 10.33
N SER A 288 2.92 -5.44 11.64
CA SER A 288 3.10 -4.09 12.20
C SER A 288 4.53 -3.58 12.15
N THR A 289 5.52 -4.47 12.01
CA THR A 289 6.93 -4.09 11.84
C THR A 289 7.26 -3.67 10.40
N TRP A 290 6.34 -3.92 9.45
CA TRP A 290 6.50 -3.64 8.03
C TRP A 290 6.15 -2.19 7.69
N TYR A 291 6.40 -1.78 6.45
CA TYR A 291 6.30 -0.39 5.98
C TYR A 291 4.87 0.18 5.81
N PHE A 292 3.97 -0.08 6.75
CA PHE A 292 2.66 0.58 6.83
C PHE A 292 2.78 1.87 7.63
N SER A 293 2.38 3.02 7.07
CA SER A 293 2.41 4.31 7.77
C SER A 293 1.38 4.43 8.89
N TYR A 294 0.28 3.69 8.77
CA TYR A 294 -0.85 3.73 9.70
C TYR A 294 -1.29 2.34 10.12
N CYS A 295 -2.04 2.28 11.20
CA CYS A 295 -2.78 1.12 11.66
C CYS A 295 -4.24 1.51 11.94
N SER A 296 -5.15 0.56 11.82
CA SER A 296 -6.54 0.70 12.27
C SER A 296 -6.97 -0.50 13.11
N GLU A 297 -7.72 -0.24 14.17
CA GLU A 297 -8.34 -1.28 15.02
C GLU A 297 -9.80 -1.52 14.62
N ASP A 298 -10.32 -0.79 13.62
CA ASP A 298 -11.70 -0.92 13.15
C ASP A 298 -11.84 -2.11 12.18
N LEU A 299 -13.02 -2.72 12.18
CA LEU A 299 -13.36 -3.87 11.31
C LEU A 299 -14.00 -3.44 9.98
N ASP A 300 -14.50 -2.21 9.93
CA ASP A 300 -15.07 -1.60 8.74
C ASP A 300 -14.11 -0.51 8.24
N PRO A 301 -13.66 -0.57 6.97
CA PRO A 301 -12.84 0.49 6.38
C PRO A 301 -13.59 1.82 6.25
N ILE A 302 -14.93 1.82 6.26
CA ILE A 302 -15.75 3.03 6.14
C ILE A 302 -15.63 3.84 7.42
N ASP A 303 -15.16 5.08 7.28
CA ASP A 303 -14.89 6.00 8.41
C ASP A 303 -14.00 5.41 9.50
N ALA A 304 -13.10 4.49 9.13
CA ALA A 304 -12.15 3.88 10.03
C ALA A 304 -11.24 4.94 10.68
N THR A 305 -10.88 4.70 11.92
CA THR A 305 -9.88 5.47 12.65
C THR A 305 -8.49 5.01 12.25
N TYR A 306 -7.68 5.94 11.77
CA TYR A 306 -6.28 5.69 11.41
C TYR A 306 -5.34 6.28 12.46
N ARG A 307 -4.44 5.46 12.97
CA ARG A 307 -3.38 5.86 13.90
C ARG A 307 -2.02 5.68 13.23
N VAL A 308 -1.06 6.52 13.57
CA VAL A 308 0.31 6.35 13.08
C VAL A 308 0.87 5.01 13.55
N ASN A 309 1.53 4.27 12.66
CA ASN A 309 2.23 3.07 13.03
C ASN A 309 3.62 3.42 13.59
N ASP A 310 3.74 3.45 14.91
CA ASP A 310 5.00 3.79 15.60
C ASP A 310 6.14 2.79 15.34
N ARG A 311 5.81 1.54 14.97
CA ARG A 311 6.82 0.49 14.76
C ARG A 311 7.58 0.68 13.45
N SER A 312 6.89 1.13 12.40
CA SER A 312 7.43 1.33 11.05
C SER A 312 7.90 2.76 10.80
N ASN A 313 7.24 3.76 11.40
CA ASN A 313 7.42 5.17 11.04
C ASN A 313 8.59 5.83 11.79
N ARG A 314 9.82 5.34 11.56
CA ARG A 314 11.03 5.89 12.19
C ARG A 314 11.65 7.06 11.43
N SER A 315 11.31 7.25 10.15
CA SER A 315 12.02 8.16 9.25
C SER A 315 11.37 9.55 9.07
N SER A 316 10.12 9.76 9.51
CA SER A 316 9.36 11.00 9.24
C SER A 316 8.91 11.77 10.50
N GLN A 317 9.58 11.58 11.63
CA GLN A 317 9.16 12.19 12.89
C GLN A 317 9.48 13.70 12.92
N ILE A 318 8.47 14.52 12.66
CA ILE A 318 8.44 15.91 13.14
C ILE A 318 8.05 15.91 14.62
N ALA A 319 8.55 16.90 15.37
CA ALA A 319 8.08 17.07 16.73
C ALA A 319 6.58 17.38 16.72
N GLU A 320 5.79 16.71 17.56
CA GLU A 320 4.34 16.92 17.66
C GLU A 320 3.99 18.41 17.87
N SER A 321 4.83 19.13 18.61
CA SER A 321 4.71 20.58 18.83
C SER A 321 4.82 21.44 17.55
N ALA A 322 5.37 20.90 16.45
CA ALA A 322 5.49 21.60 15.17
C ALA A 322 4.23 21.47 14.32
N ILE A 323 3.37 20.47 14.57
CA ILE A 323 2.17 20.22 13.76
C ILE A 323 1.23 21.44 13.73
N PRO A 324 0.84 22.06 14.87
CA PRO A 324 -0.07 23.21 14.83
C PRO A 324 0.50 24.39 14.05
N TYR A 325 1.82 24.60 14.13
CA TYR A 325 2.49 25.66 13.37
C TYR A 325 2.43 25.40 11.87
N LEU A 326 2.73 24.18 11.42
CA LEU A 326 2.68 23.82 10.00
C LEU A 326 1.25 23.92 9.44
N VAL A 327 0.25 23.42 10.19
CA VAL A 327 -1.17 23.52 9.81
C VAL A 327 -1.61 24.98 9.73
N ASP A 328 -1.20 25.82 10.69
CA ASP A 328 -1.53 27.25 10.67
C ASP A 328 -0.89 27.98 9.47
N GLN A 329 0.36 27.64 9.11
CA GLN A 329 1.00 28.17 7.91
C GLN A 329 0.28 27.75 6.62
N ILE A 330 -0.18 26.50 6.54
CA ILE A 330 -0.97 26.01 5.41
C ILE A 330 -2.33 26.72 5.37
N ARG A 331 -3.01 26.86 6.50
CA ARG A 331 -4.30 27.55 6.60
C ARG A 331 -4.23 29.03 6.23
N GLN A 332 -3.11 29.69 6.49
CA GLN A 332 -2.88 31.09 6.14
C GLN A 332 -2.42 31.28 4.69
N SER A 333 -2.38 30.22 3.88
CA SER A 333 -2.07 30.34 2.46
C SER A 333 -3.15 31.08 1.71
N THR A 334 -2.73 31.80 0.67
CA THR A 334 -3.59 32.54 -0.26
C THR A 334 -3.05 32.30 -1.68
N ASP A 335 -3.79 32.71 -2.71
CA ASP A 335 -3.36 32.57 -4.12
C ASP A 335 -1.98 33.21 -4.39
N ASP A 336 -1.69 34.33 -3.70
CA ASP A 336 -0.43 35.08 -3.77
C ASP A 336 0.66 34.59 -2.79
N ASN A 337 0.34 33.68 -1.86
CA ASN A 337 1.25 33.27 -0.79
C ASN A 337 1.22 31.75 -0.59
N PHE A 338 2.09 31.06 -1.32
CA PHE A 338 2.28 29.63 -1.20
C PHE A 338 3.29 29.27 -0.08
N PRO A 339 2.88 28.58 1.00
CA PRO A 339 3.76 28.24 2.12
C PRO A 339 4.61 26.99 1.80
N GLN A 340 5.53 27.10 0.83
CA GLN A 340 6.30 25.98 0.28
C GLN A 340 6.95 25.10 1.36
N ASP A 341 7.70 25.70 2.29
CA ASP A 341 8.43 24.96 3.33
C ASP A 341 7.47 24.17 4.25
N ALA A 342 6.27 24.71 4.50
CA ALA A 342 5.27 24.05 5.34
C ALA A 342 4.64 22.86 4.60
N VAL A 343 4.31 23.01 3.32
CA VAL A 343 3.76 21.92 2.49
C VAL A 343 4.77 20.81 2.28
N GLU A 344 6.03 21.12 1.96
CA GLU A 344 7.08 20.10 1.80
C GLU A 344 7.34 19.35 3.13
N SER A 345 7.29 20.05 4.27
CA SER A 345 7.41 19.41 5.59
C SER A 345 6.20 18.55 5.91
N ALA A 346 4.99 19.01 5.56
CA ALA A 346 3.75 18.30 5.81
C ALA A 346 3.62 17.05 4.94
N ASP A 347 4.04 17.08 3.68
CA ASP A 347 4.03 15.91 2.77
C ASP A 347 4.96 14.80 3.31
N VAL A 348 6.16 15.16 3.78
CA VAL A 348 7.08 14.20 4.40
C VAL A 348 6.53 13.65 5.71
N ALA A 349 5.88 14.49 6.52
CA ALA A 349 5.38 14.14 7.84
C ALA A 349 3.89 13.80 7.86
N PHE A 350 3.30 13.50 6.70
CA PHE A 350 1.84 13.48 6.53
C PHE A 350 1.15 12.50 7.48
N ALA A 351 1.77 11.35 7.74
CA ALA A 351 1.26 10.37 8.71
C ALA A 351 0.92 10.98 10.07
N ASN A 352 1.80 11.84 10.59
CA ASN A 352 1.61 12.50 11.88
C ASN A 352 0.64 13.67 11.81
N MET A 353 0.39 14.21 10.61
CA MET A 353 -0.43 15.41 10.40
C MET A 353 -1.85 15.12 9.90
N TYR A 354 -2.13 13.89 9.45
CA TYR A 354 -3.38 13.52 8.78
C TYR A 354 -4.62 14.04 9.51
N THR A 355 -4.80 13.72 10.79
CA THR A 355 -5.97 14.18 11.57
C THR A 355 -6.08 15.71 11.62
N ALA A 356 -4.95 16.41 11.81
CA ALA A 356 -4.95 17.87 11.88
C ALA A 356 -5.25 18.52 10.51
N ILE A 357 -4.84 17.87 9.40
CA ILE A 357 -5.19 18.29 8.05
C ILE A 357 -6.68 18.08 7.78
N ILE A 358 -7.26 16.94 8.17
CA ILE A 358 -8.70 16.67 8.03
C ILE A 358 -9.54 17.73 8.78
N GLU A 359 -9.19 18.01 10.04
CA GLU A 359 -9.88 19.05 10.83
C GLU A 359 -9.74 20.44 10.20
N MET A 360 -8.58 20.76 9.64
CA MET A 360 -8.39 22.02 8.91
C MET A 360 -9.32 22.10 7.68
N ILE A 361 -9.41 21.06 6.85
CA ILE A 361 -10.31 21.05 5.68
C ILE A 361 -11.76 21.24 6.14
N ARG A 362 -12.19 20.52 7.18
CA ARG A 362 -13.53 20.63 7.76
C ARG A 362 -13.84 22.04 8.23
N GLU A 363 -12.94 22.65 9.00
CA GLU A 363 -13.11 24.02 9.50
C GLU A 363 -13.20 25.05 8.37
N GLU A 364 -12.46 24.87 7.27
CA GLU A 364 -12.50 25.78 6.12
C GLU A 364 -13.76 25.62 5.29
N VAL A 365 -14.20 24.40 5.01
CA VAL A 365 -15.48 24.13 4.35
C VAL A 365 -16.63 24.70 5.18
N ASP A 366 -16.62 24.49 6.50
CA ASP A 366 -17.63 25.05 7.41
C ASP A 366 -17.59 26.57 7.50
N ARG A 367 -16.41 27.18 7.39
CA ARG A 367 -16.27 28.64 7.40
C ARG A 367 -16.81 29.24 6.12
N TYR A 368 -16.48 28.66 4.97
CA TYR A 368 -16.95 29.09 3.66
C TYR A 368 -18.48 29.03 3.57
N ASP A 369 -19.07 27.91 4.02
CA ASP A 369 -20.53 27.70 4.07
C ASP A 369 -21.28 28.76 4.91
N ARG A 370 -20.61 29.35 5.91
CA ARG A 370 -21.19 30.43 6.75
C ARG A 370 -21.02 31.82 6.16
N ASP A 371 -19.90 32.09 5.51
CA ASP A 371 -19.51 33.42 5.03
C ASP A 371 -18.52 33.31 3.85
N SER A 372 -19.05 33.02 2.66
CA SER A 372 -18.25 32.82 1.45
C SER A 372 -17.59 34.11 0.97
N GLU A 373 -18.19 35.28 1.21
CA GLU A 373 -17.63 36.59 0.81
C GLU A 373 -16.37 36.96 1.61
N ALA A 374 -16.23 36.47 2.84
CA ALA A 374 -15.07 36.75 3.70
C ALA A 374 -13.92 35.74 3.54
N TRP A 375 -14.08 34.70 2.72
CA TRP A 375 -13.08 33.63 2.60
C TRP A 375 -12.02 33.94 1.53
N VAL A 376 -10.74 33.74 1.87
CA VAL A 376 -9.58 34.07 1.02
C VAL A 376 -8.43 33.05 1.16
N GLY A 377 -8.72 31.85 1.68
CA GLY A 377 -7.70 30.85 2.00
C GLY A 377 -7.38 29.92 0.83
N THR A 378 -6.29 29.16 0.90
CA THR A 378 -6.09 27.98 0.04
C THR A 378 -5.79 26.72 0.85
N GLY A 379 -6.10 26.75 2.15
CA GLY A 379 -5.79 25.68 3.09
C GLY A 379 -6.55 24.39 2.79
N ALA A 380 -7.83 24.46 2.46
CA ALA A 380 -8.67 23.32 2.10
C ALA A 380 -8.13 22.61 0.85
N TYR A 381 -7.77 23.37 -0.18
CA TYR A 381 -7.08 22.87 -1.36
C TYR A 381 -5.78 22.15 -1.01
N LEU A 382 -4.87 22.80 -0.28
CA LEU A 382 -3.58 22.20 0.10
C LEU A 382 -3.76 20.97 0.99
N GLY A 383 -4.74 20.99 1.89
CA GLY A 383 -5.10 19.84 2.73
C GLY A 383 -5.60 18.67 1.91
N LEU A 384 -6.44 18.91 0.90
CA LEU A 384 -6.93 17.90 -0.03
C LEU A 384 -5.79 17.29 -0.85
N VAL A 385 -4.90 18.12 -1.39
CA VAL A 385 -3.69 17.70 -2.10
C VAL A 385 -2.82 16.78 -1.23
N LEU A 386 -2.56 17.17 0.02
CA LEU A 386 -1.76 16.36 0.96
C LEU A 386 -2.45 15.04 1.29
N THR A 387 -3.78 15.05 1.40
CA THR A 387 -4.58 13.85 1.65
C THR A 387 -4.49 12.85 0.50
N ILE A 388 -4.59 13.36 -0.73
CA ILE A 388 -4.45 12.56 -1.95
C ILE A 388 -3.00 12.07 -2.13
N SER A 389 -1.98 12.91 -1.89
CA SER A 389 -0.58 12.51 -2.00
C SER A 389 -0.21 11.43 -0.99
N GLY A 390 -0.75 11.54 0.23
CA GLY A 390 -0.64 10.55 1.29
C GLY A 390 -1.47 9.29 1.07
N GLN A 391 -2.29 9.24 0.01
CA GLN A 391 -3.21 8.14 -0.31
C GLN A 391 -4.12 7.78 0.87
N MET A 392 -4.65 8.80 1.54
CA MET A 392 -5.57 8.63 2.67
C MET A 392 -6.97 9.11 2.30
N PRO A 393 -8.03 8.49 2.85
CA PRO A 393 -9.40 8.87 2.57
C PRO A 393 -9.80 10.14 3.33
N LEU A 394 -10.90 10.76 2.91
CA LEU A 394 -11.62 11.74 3.73
C LEU A 394 -12.68 11.02 4.56
N PRO A 395 -13.06 11.56 5.74
CA PRO A 395 -14.30 11.15 6.39
C PRO A 395 -15.49 11.30 5.44
N THR A 396 -16.39 10.32 5.43
CA THR A 396 -17.54 10.25 4.50
C THR A 396 -18.43 11.48 4.63
N ASP A 397 -18.65 11.98 5.84
CA ASP A 397 -19.47 13.16 6.08
C ASP A 397 -18.85 14.45 5.51
N LEU A 398 -17.53 14.60 5.62
CA LEU A 398 -16.79 15.71 5.02
C LEU A 398 -16.79 15.60 3.49
N LEU A 399 -16.58 14.41 2.94
CA LEU A 399 -16.62 14.16 1.49
C LEU A 399 -18.01 14.51 0.92
N GLN A 400 -19.08 14.05 1.57
CA GLN A 400 -20.45 14.38 1.18
C GLN A 400 -20.70 15.88 1.22
N LYS A 401 -20.21 16.58 2.26
CA LYS A 401 -20.33 18.04 2.35
C LYS A 401 -19.64 18.73 1.17
N ILE A 402 -18.42 18.32 0.82
CA ILE A 402 -17.68 18.86 -0.34
C ILE A 402 -18.45 18.61 -1.65
N MET A 403 -18.98 17.40 -1.82
CA MET A 403 -19.72 16.99 -3.03
C MET A 403 -21.06 17.73 -3.21
N GLN A 404 -21.65 18.21 -2.11
CA GLN A 404 -22.91 18.96 -2.12
C GLN A 404 -22.73 20.44 -2.41
N LEU A 405 -21.51 20.98 -2.32
CA LEU A 405 -21.25 22.38 -2.64
C LEU A 405 -21.70 22.73 -4.08
N PRO A 406 -22.23 23.95 -4.31
CA PRO A 406 -22.33 24.52 -5.64
C PRO A 406 -20.98 24.49 -6.37
N GLN A 407 -21.01 24.47 -7.71
CA GLN A 407 -19.78 24.40 -8.51
C GLN A 407 -18.85 25.59 -8.20
N ASP A 408 -19.36 26.82 -8.25
CA ASP A 408 -18.59 28.03 -8.00
C ASP A 408 -17.93 28.03 -6.61
N ASP A 409 -18.66 27.56 -5.58
CA ASP A 409 -18.18 27.48 -4.21
C ASP A 409 -17.05 26.44 -4.06
N ARG A 410 -17.20 25.32 -4.77
CA ARG A 410 -16.22 24.24 -4.77
C ARG A 410 -14.96 24.64 -5.53
N GLU A 411 -15.11 25.33 -6.65
CA GLU A 411 -13.99 25.92 -7.40
C GLU A 411 -13.26 26.98 -6.59
N ALA A 412 -13.98 27.79 -5.81
CA ALA A 412 -13.37 28.73 -4.88
C ALA A 412 -12.52 28.03 -3.81
N LEU A 413 -13.04 26.94 -3.20
CA LEU A 413 -12.35 26.22 -2.13
C LEU A 413 -11.18 25.34 -2.58
N PHE A 414 -11.34 24.67 -3.71
CA PHE A 414 -10.46 23.58 -4.16
C PHE A 414 -9.83 23.85 -5.53
N GLY A 415 -10.02 25.04 -6.10
CA GLY A 415 -9.61 25.35 -7.46
C GLY A 415 -10.47 24.65 -8.52
N ASP A 416 -10.11 24.85 -9.79
CA ASP A 416 -10.78 24.23 -10.94
C ASP A 416 -10.42 22.74 -11.14
N GLN A 417 -9.60 22.17 -10.26
CA GLN A 417 -9.12 20.78 -10.32
C GLN A 417 -10.15 19.82 -9.72
N PHE A 418 -11.28 19.66 -10.40
CA PHE A 418 -12.32 18.75 -9.95
C PHE A 418 -11.84 17.28 -9.87
N ASP A 419 -10.82 16.92 -10.64
CA ASP A 419 -10.15 15.62 -10.59
C ASP A 419 -9.58 15.29 -9.19
N LEU A 420 -9.17 16.28 -8.38
CA LEU A 420 -8.76 16.03 -6.99
C LEU A 420 -9.92 15.52 -6.13
N ILE A 421 -11.11 16.07 -6.31
CA ILE A 421 -12.32 15.61 -5.60
C ILE A 421 -12.68 14.20 -6.06
N VAL A 422 -12.57 13.90 -7.36
CA VAL A 422 -12.73 12.55 -7.90
C VAL A 422 -11.74 11.57 -7.25
N GLN A 423 -10.46 11.95 -7.09
CA GLN A 423 -9.49 11.12 -6.38
C GLN A 423 -9.85 10.92 -4.91
N ALA A 424 -10.33 11.95 -4.22
CA ALA A 424 -10.76 11.84 -2.83
C ALA A 424 -11.98 10.91 -2.68
N VAL A 425 -12.94 10.97 -3.60
CA VAL A 425 -14.07 10.02 -3.65
C VAL A 425 -13.54 8.60 -3.88
N ALA A 426 -12.61 8.42 -4.81
CA ALA A 426 -12.04 7.11 -5.14
C ALA A 426 -11.19 6.50 -4.00
N LEU A 427 -10.49 7.33 -3.23
CA LEU A 427 -9.71 6.93 -2.06
C LEU A 427 -10.59 6.58 -0.85
N THR A 428 -11.80 7.10 -0.78
CA THR A 428 -12.72 6.91 0.35
C THR A 428 -13.51 5.61 0.19
N PRO A 429 -13.42 4.65 1.12
CA PRO A 429 -14.29 3.47 1.13
C PRO A 429 -15.74 3.90 1.33
N LEU A 430 -16.59 3.66 0.34
CA LEU A 430 -18.01 4.05 0.39
C LEU A 430 -18.89 2.81 0.62
N PRO A 431 -19.98 2.92 1.42
CA PRO A 431 -20.90 1.81 1.61
C PRO A 431 -21.58 1.42 0.30
N GLN A 432 -21.93 2.42 -0.52
CA GLN A 432 -22.64 2.26 -1.78
C GLN A 432 -22.19 3.37 -2.74
N TYR A 433 -22.10 3.03 -4.03
CA TYR A 433 -21.74 3.97 -5.09
C TYR A 433 -22.96 4.57 -5.79
N GLU A 434 -24.19 4.31 -5.30
CA GLU A 434 -25.41 4.85 -5.90
C GLU A 434 -25.39 6.39 -5.93
N PHE A 435 -24.86 7.04 -4.89
CA PHE A 435 -24.76 8.51 -4.89
C PHE A 435 -23.83 9.03 -6.00
N VAL A 436 -22.79 8.27 -6.39
CA VAL A 436 -21.88 8.63 -7.50
C VAL A 436 -22.65 8.60 -8.81
N GLU A 437 -23.45 7.56 -9.04
CA GLU A 437 -24.36 7.51 -10.22
C GLU A 437 -25.37 8.66 -10.20
N GLN A 438 -26.05 8.88 -9.09
CA GLN A 438 -27.00 9.99 -8.96
C GLN A 438 -26.33 11.33 -9.28
N TRP A 439 -25.08 11.52 -8.85
CA TRP A 439 -24.30 12.72 -9.10
C TRP A 439 -23.88 12.85 -10.57
N ILE A 440 -23.40 11.78 -11.22
CA ILE A 440 -23.04 11.76 -12.65
C ILE A 440 -24.25 12.10 -13.53
N TRP A 441 -25.46 11.70 -13.12
CA TRP A 441 -26.69 11.90 -13.89
C TRP A 441 -27.51 13.13 -13.47
N ASP A 442 -27.04 13.94 -12.52
CA ASP A 442 -27.70 15.19 -12.13
C ASP A 442 -27.48 16.26 -13.20
N ALA A 443 -28.53 16.60 -13.94
CA ALA A 443 -28.50 17.59 -15.01
C ALA A 443 -28.19 19.02 -14.52
N ASN A 444 -28.27 19.28 -13.22
CA ASN A 444 -27.89 20.57 -12.64
C ASN A 444 -26.36 20.69 -12.41
N ARG A 445 -25.60 19.60 -12.58
CA ARG A 445 -24.14 19.60 -12.50
C ARG A 445 -23.52 19.89 -13.86
N SER A 446 -22.32 20.43 -13.82
CA SER A 446 -21.57 20.81 -15.01
C SER A 446 -21.27 19.59 -15.90
N ALA A 447 -21.19 19.83 -17.21
CA ALA A 447 -20.80 18.81 -18.17
C ALA A 447 -19.42 18.21 -17.88
N ALA A 448 -18.47 19.05 -17.47
CA ALA A 448 -17.09 18.64 -17.21
C ALA A 448 -17.01 17.79 -15.94
N ASP A 449 -17.60 18.29 -14.86
CA ASP A 449 -17.81 17.61 -13.58
C ASP A 449 -18.35 16.19 -13.74
N ARG A 450 -19.49 16.06 -14.44
CA ARG A 450 -20.17 14.77 -14.65
C ARG A 450 -19.27 13.79 -15.40
N ARG A 451 -18.51 14.28 -16.39
CA ARG A 451 -17.56 13.47 -17.18
C ARG A 451 -16.38 12.98 -16.33
N GLU A 452 -15.83 13.84 -15.47
CA GLU A 452 -14.69 13.51 -14.60
C GLU A 452 -15.09 12.57 -13.46
N MET A 453 -16.30 12.72 -12.91
CA MET A 453 -16.80 11.84 -11.86
C MET A 453 -16.90 10.36 -12.29
N VAL A 454 -17.06 10.07 -13.59
CA VAL A 454 -17.02 8.70 -14.11
C VAL A 454 -15.66 8.02 -13.82
N GLU A 455 -14.57 8.78 -13.70
CA GLU A 455 -13.25 8.23 -13.40
C GLU A 455 -13.15 7.59 -12.00
N VAL A 456 -14.09 7.90 -11.10
CA VAL A 456 -14.17 7.26 -9.77
C VAL A 456 -14.20 5.74 -9.89
N TYR A 457 -14.87 5.16 -10.91
CA TYR A 457 -14.97 3.71 -11.05
C TYR A 457 -13.60 3.03 -11.20
N MET A 458 -12.79 3.56 -12.12
CA MET A 458 -11.45 3.06 -12.40
C MET A 458 -10.53 3.30 -11.20
N GLN A 459 -10.55 4.51 -10.64
CA GLN A 459 -9.67 4.88 -9.52
C GLN A 459 -10.03 4.11 -8.24
N ALA A 460 -11.32 4.00 -7.90
CA ALA A 460 -11.75 3.28 -6.71
C ALA A 460 -11.44 1.78 -6.81
N CYS A 461 -11.55 1.19 -8.02
CA CYS A 461 -11.12 -0.18 -8.26
C CYS A 461 -9.59 -0.33 -8.11
N HIS A 462 -8.82 0.61 -8.66
CA HIS A 462 -7.35 0.64 -8.50
C HIS A 462 -6.92 0.71 -7.03
N GLN A 463 -7.63 1.50 -6.22
CA GLN A 463 -7.39 1.65 -4.78
C GLN A 463 -7.96 0.49 -3.96
N GLY A 464 -8.81 -0.35 -4.54
CA GLY A 464 -9.45 -1.48 -3.89
C GLY A 464 -10.71 -1.17 -3.10
N ASN A 465 -11.22 0.05 -3.21
CA ASN A 465 -12.43 0.51 -2.54
C ASN A 465 -13.71 0.05 -3.24
N LEU A 466 -13.61 -0.32 -4.52
CA LEU A 466 -14.70 -0.78 -5.35
C LEU A 466 -14.41 -2.14 -5.98
N ASP A 467 -15.41 -3.01 -5.98
CA ASP A 467 -15.36 -4.30 -6.65
C ASP A 467 -15.32 -4.13 -8.17
N ARG A 468 -14.47 -4.91 -8.84
CA ARG A 468 -14.27 -4.84 -10.28
C ARG A 468 -15.54 -5.13 -11.07
N GLU A 469 -16.26 -6.19 -10.73
CA GLU A 469 -17.46 -6.58 -11.49
C GLU A 469 -18.56 -5.54 -11.32
N PHE A 470 -18.72 -5.01 -10.10
CA PHE A 470 -19.61 -3.89 -9.86
C PHE A 470 -19.23 -2.65 -10.70
N ALA A 471 -17.94 -2.31 -10.78
CA ALA A 471 -17.47 -1.18 -11.58
C ALA A 471 -17.75 -1.38 -13.08
N ILE A 472 -17.51 -2.59 -13.60
CA ILE A 472 -17.80 -2.94 -14.99
C ILE A 472 -19.31 -2.82 -15.27
N ASP A 473 -20.15 -3.39 -14.40
CA ASP A 473 -21.61 -3.35 -14.56
C ASP A 473 -22.14 -1.91 -14.55
N ALA A 474 -21.66 -1.07 -13.63
CA ALA A 474 -22.02 0.34 -13.55
C ALA A 474 -21.59 1.10 -14.81
N LEU A 475 -20.35 0.88 -15.27
CA LEU A 475 -19.83 1.53 -16.48
C LEU A 475 -20.58 1.10 -17.74
N VAL A 476 -20.94 -0.18 -17.87
CA VAL A 476 -21.72 -0.69 -19.00
C VAL A 476 -23.13 -0.12 -18.99
N ALA A 477 -23.79 -0.09 -17.82
CA ALA A 477 -25.12 0.48 -17.67
C ALA A 477 -25.12 1.98 -18.01
N GLY A 478 -24.13 2.72 -17.52
CA GLY A 478 -23.95 4.13 -17.81
C GLY A 478 -23.63 4.40 -19.30
N LEU A 479 -22.80 3.57 -19.93
CA LEU A 479 -22.48 3.68 -21.35
C LEU A 479 -23.72 3.46 -22.24
N ARG A 480 -24.56 2.46 -21.93
CA ARG A 480 -25.83 2.24 -22.64
C ARG A 480 -26.73 3.47 -22.55
N ARG A 481 -26.90 4.01 -21.33
CA ARG A 481 -27.70 5.21 -21.11
C ARG A 481 -27.13 6.43 -21.83
N ALA A 482 -25.80 6.57 -21.91
CA ALA A 482 -25.15 7.64 -22.64
C ALA A 482 -25.37 7.51 -24.16
N LEU A 483 -25.29 6.30 -24.72
CA LEU A 483 -25.56 6.02 -26.13
C LEU A 483 -27.00 6.36 -26.54
N ASP A 484 -27.96 6.19 -25.63
CA ASP A 484 -29.38 6.45 -25.86
C ASP A 484 -29.75 7.94 -25.91
N GLY A 485 -28.94 8.85 -25.38
CA GLY A 485 -29.31 10.27 -25.40
C GLY A 485 -28.38 11.29 -24.74
N GLU A 486 -27.21 10.91 -24.24
CA GLU A 486 -26.31 11.80 -23.50
C GLU A 486 -24.88 11.67 -24.04
N SER A 487 -24.67 12.15 -25.27
CA SER A 487 -23.43 11.94 -26.04
C SER A 487 -22.17 12.41 -25.34
N MET A 488 -22.27 13.46 -24.53
CA MET A 488 -21.17 14.02 -23.75
C MET A 488 -20.54 13.03 -22.75
N LEU A 489 -21.29 12.03 -22.28
CA LEU A 489 -20.79 11.03 -21.33
C LEU A 489 -20.24 9.77 -22.02
N ILE A 490 -20.46 9.60 -23.32
CA ILE A 490 -20.02 8.40 -24.07
C ILE A 490 -18.50 8.23 -23.93
N THR A 491 -17.73 9.30 -24.18
CA THR A 491 -16.27 9.27 -24.06
C THR A 491 -15.84 8.78 -22.68
N SER A 492 -16.30 9.43 -21.60
CA SER A 492 -15.89 9.08 -20.25
C SER A 492 -16.21 7.61 -19.91
N TYR A 493 -17.43 7.15 -20.17
CA TYR A 493 -17.80 5.76 -19.87
C TYR A 493 -17.02 4.75 -20.72
N ALA A 494 -16.83 5.01 -22.01
CA ALA A 494 -16.08 4.11 -22.90
C ALA A 494 -14.59 4.05 -22.56
N GLU A 495 -13.97 5.20 -22.25
CA GLU A 495 -12.56 5.26 -21.81
C GLU A 495 -12.36 4.52 -20.49
N GLN A 496 -13.24 4.74 -19.49
CA GLN A 496 -13.13 4.06 -18.21
C GLN A 496 -13.35 2.54 -18.35
N LEU A 497 -14.33 2.11 -19.13
CA LEU A 497 -14.59 0.68 -19.36
C LEU A 497 -13.42 -0.01 -20.09
N ALA A 498 -12.71 0.69 -20.98
CA ALA A 498 -11.54 0.14 -21.67
C ALA A 498 -10.39 -0.25 -20.71
N PHE A 499 -10.22 0.43 -19.57
CA PHE A 499 -9.19 0.08 -18.57
C PHE A 499 -9.43 -1.29 -17.91
N PHE A 500 -10.66 -1.79 -17.93
CA PHE A 500 -11.00 -3.07 -17.33
C PHE A 500 -10.74 -4.25 -18.27
N THR A 501 -10.52 -4.04 -19.58
CA THR A 501 -10.28 -5.13 -20.54
C THR A 501 -11.42 -6.18 -20.52
N SER A 502 -12.67 -5.71 -20.47
CA SER A 502 -13.85 -6.57 -20.37
C SER A 502 -14.24 -7.17 -21.72
N THR A 503 -13.71 -8.36 -22.03
CA THR A 503 -13.95 -9.04 -23.32
C THR A 503 -15.43 -9.34 -23.59
N SER A 504 -16.22 -9.56 -22.54
CA SER A 504 -17.69 -9.76 -22.60
C SER A 504 -18.46 -8.53 -23.11
N HIS A 505 -17.84 -7.34 -23.11
CA HIS A 505 -18.47 -6.07 -23.41
C HIS A 505 -17.78 -5.33 -24.57
N GLN A 506 -16.98 -6.02 -25.39
CA GLN A 506 -16.31 -5.41 -26.54
C GLN A 506 -17.31 -4.79 -27.55
N GLN A 507 -18.48 -5.41 -27.73
CA GLN A 507 -19.46 -4.94 -28.71
C GLN A 507 -19.97 -3.52 -28.39
N ILE A 508 -20.26 -3.22 -27.12
CA ILE A 508 -20.73 -1.88 -26.72
C ILE A 508 -19.61 -0.85 -26.80
N LEU A 509 -18.37 -1.25 -26.52
CA LEU A 509 -17.20 -0.39 -26.73
C LEU A 509 -17.02 -0.03 -28.20
N GLU A 510 -17.10 -1.00 -29.12
CA GLU A 510 -16.97 -0.71 -30.56
C GLU A 510 -18.16 0.12 -31.09
N GLU A 511 -19.36 -0.07 -30.54
CA GLU A 511 -20.50 0.81 -30.83
C GLU A 511 -20.21 2.26 -30.43
N ALA A 512 -19.70 2.48 -29.22
CA ALA A 512 -19.28 3.80 -28.76
C ALA A 512 -18.15 4.37 -29.63
N PHE A 513 -17.10 3.59 -29.92
CA PHE A 513 -15.96 4.02 -30.73
C PHE A 513 -16.34 4.33 -32.19
N GLY A 514 -17.46 3.80 -32.67
CA GLY A 514 -18.01 4.07 -34.00
C GLY A 514 -18.83 5.37 -34.09
N ARG A 515 -19.10 6.05 -32.97
CA ARG A 515 -19.86 7.30 -32.94
C ARG A 515 -19.01 8.46 -33.49
N GLU A 516 -19.43 9.02 -34.60
CA GLU A 516 -18.76 10.18 -35.23
C GLU A 516 -19.00 11.50 -34.46
N ASP A 517 -20.04 11.56 -33.62
CA ASP A 517 -20.43 12.71 -32.82
C ASP A 517 -19.70 12.79 -31.46
N VAL A 518 -18.72 11.92 -31.22
CA VAL A 518 -18.02 11.78 -29.94
C VAL A 518 -16.53 12.10 -30.13
N GLU A 519 -16.04 13.06 -29.35
CA GLU A 519 -14.61 13.39 -29.29
C GLU A 519 -13.95 12.64 -28.13
N TYR A 520 -12.91 11.86 -28.44
CA TYR A 520 -12.16 11.09 -27.47
C TYR A 520 -10.92 11.84 -27.00
N LEU A 521 -10.64 11.81 -25.70
CA LEU A 521 -9.44 12.43 -25.13
C LEU A 521 -8.20 11.58 -25.44
N MET A 522 -8.39 10.26 -25.51
CA MET A 522 -7.36 9.31 -25.95
C MET A 522 -7.54 8.88 -27.41
N PRO A 523 -6.44 8.60 -28.15
CA PRO A 523 -6.56 8.02 -29.48
C PRO A 523 -7.32 6.69 -29.47
N LEU A 524 -8.27 6.49 -30.38
CA LEU A 524 -9.09 5.27 -30.45
C LEU A 524 -8.27 3.97 -30.52
N ASP A 525 -7.13 3.97 -31.20
CA ASP A 525 -6.24 2.79 -31.25
C ASP A 525 -5.65 2.44 -29.87
N THR A 526 -5.42 3.46 -29.04
CA THR A 526 -4.99 3.26 -27.65
C THR A 526 -6.10 2.64 -26.82
N LEU A 527 -7.34 3.14 -26.97
CA LEU A 527 -8.51 2.60 -26.27
C LEU A 527 -8.81 1.16 -26.66
N ARG A 528 -8.79 0.85 -27.96
CA ARG A 528 -8.93 -0.53 -28.44
C ARG A 528 -7.85 -1.44 -27.89
N ARG A 529 -6.59 -0.98 -27.85
CA ARG A 529 -5.51 -1.74 -27.25
C ARG A 529 -5.75 -1.99 -25.76
N MET A 530 -6.15 -0.98 -24.98
CA MET A 530 -6.46 -1.16 -23.55
C MET A 530 -7.59 -2.18 -23.33
N SER A 531 -8.61 -2.17 -24.20
CA SER A 531 -9.72 -3.14 -24.12
C SER A 531 -9.30 -4.59 -24.40
N GLN A 532 -8.11 -4.82 -24.96
CA GLN A 532 -7.62 -6.13 -25.39
C GLN A 532 -6.34 -6.59 -24.65
N ASP A 533 -5.59 -5.67 -24.07
CA ASP A 533 -4.27 -5.89 -23.45
C ASP A 533 -4.30 -5.37 -22.00
N ALA A 534 -4.56 -6.28 -21.06
CA ALA A 534 -4.70 -5.99 -19.63
C ALA A 534 -3.45 -5.36 -19.01
N GLU A 535 -2.27 -5.85 -19.39
CA GLU A 535 -0.99 -5.31 -18.92
C GLU A 535 -0.79 -3.87 -19.41
N PHE A 536 -1.12 -3.60 -20.68
CA PHE A 536 -1.09 -2.24 -21.20
C PHE A 536 -2.09 -1.33 -20.48
N ALA A 537 -3.32 -1.78 -20.26
CA ALA A 537 -4.33 -1.02 -19.51
C ALA A 537 -3.87 -0.72 -18.08
N LYS A 538 -3.36 -1.71 -17.34
CA LYS A 538 -2.83 -1.55 -15.98
C LYS A 538 -1.68 -0.55 -15.94
N LYS A 539 -0.78 -0.59 -16.92
CA LYS A 539 0.29 0.40 -17.05
C LYS A 539 -0.26 1.83 -17.23
N GLN A 540 -1.30 2.02 -18.04
CA GLN A 540 -1.92 3.34 -18.21
C GLN A 540 -2.53 3.84 -16.90
N VAL A 541 -3.21 2.98 -16.14
CA VAL A 541 -3.73 3.34 -14.81
C VAL A 541 -2.60 3.77 -13.88
N LEU A 542 -1.51 3.00 -13.81
CA LEU A 542 -0.37 3.31 -12.93
C LEU A 542 0.31 4.63 -13.27
N GLU A 543 0.49 4.95 -14.56
CA GLU A 543 1.04 6.25 -14.98
C GLU A 543 0.11 7.41 -14.59
N ARG A 544 -1.20 7.21 -14.70
CA ARG A 544 -2.21 8.20 -14.30
C ARG A 544 -2.21 8.40 -12.78
N ALA A 545 -2.24 7.31 -12.01
CA ALA A 545 -2.20 7.33 -10.55
C ALA A 545 -0.91 7.93 -9.99
N ARG A 546 0.21 7.84 -10.72
CA ARG A 546 1.51 8.38 -10.30
C ARG A 546 1.51 9.90 -10.13
N VAL A 547 0.67 10.63 -10.88
CA VAL A 547 0.54 12.09 -10.75
C VAL A 547 0.14 12.45 -9.32
N TYR A 548 -0.82 11.71 -8.78
CA TYR A 548 -1.44 11.95 -7.49
C TYR A 548 -0.59 11.54 -6.29
N ARG A 549 0.58 10.92 -6.49
CA ARG A 549 1.54 10.59 -5.41
C ARG A 549 2.55 11.70 -5.14
N ASN A 550 2.40 12.87 -5.76
CA ASN A 550 3.36 13.96 -5.66
C ASN A 550 2.62 15.29 -5.45
N ALA A 551 2.53 15.72 -4.18
CA ALA A 551 1.86 16.96 -3.81
C ALA A 551 2.38 18.16 -4.61
N LYS A 552 3.71 18.28 -4.73
CA LYS A 552 4.35 19.34 -5.50
C LYS A 552 3.91 19.37 -6.96
N ARG A 553 3.79 18.20 -7.59
CA ARG A 553 3.34 18.08 -8.98
C ARG A 553 1.88 18.53 -9.11
N MET A 554 0.99 18.04 -8.24
CA MET A 554 -0.42 18.44 -8.22
C MET A 554 -0.57 19.96 -8.08
N ILE A 555 0.15 20.57 -7.13
CA ILE A 555 0.13 22.03 -6.91
C ILE A 555 0.68 22.81 -8.10
N THR A 556 1.70 22.28 -8.78
CA THR A 556 2.33 22.97 -9.93
C THR A 556 1.48 22.86 -11.19
N GLU A 557 0.75 21.75 -11.37
CA GLU A 557 -0.14 21.52 -12.50
C GLU A 557 -1.51 22.17 -12.29
N GLY A 558 -1.90 22.43 -11.04
CA GLY A 558 -3.09 23.21 -10.69
C GLY A 558 -2.92 24.71 -10.92
N VAL A 559 -4.04 25.42 -11.05
CA VAL A 559 -4.07 26.88 -11.22
C VAL A 559 -4.47 27.64 -9.96
N MET A 560 -4.58 26.96 -8.80
CA MET A 560 -4.95 27.61 -7.53
C MET A 560 -3.93 28.68 -7.10
N PHE A 561 -2.66 28.48 -7.44
CA PHE A 561 -1.61 29.49 -7.24
C PHE A 561 -1.26 30.13 -8.58
N GLY A 562 -0.87 31.40 -8.56
CA GLY A 562 -0.34 32.12 -9.73
C GLY A 562 0.87 31.40 -10.37
N SER A 563 1.48 31.99 -11.41
CA SER A 563 2.50 31.30 -12.24
C SER A 563 3.58 30.55 -11.43
N ASN A 564 3.54 29.21 -11.50
CA ASN A 564 4.45 28.23 -10.86
C ASN A 564 5.03 28.69 -9.50
N PRO A 565 4.35 28.38 -8.38
CA PRO A 565 4.74 28.88 -7.05
C PRO A 565 6.12 28.40 -6.58
N TYR A 566 6.68 27.37 -7.22
CA TYR A 566 8.03 26.85 -6.92
C TYR A 566 9.16 27.54 -7.68
N LYS A 567 8.87 28.40 -8.68
CA LYS A 567 9.90 29.14 -9.44
C LYS A 567 10.25 30.48 -8.81
N GLU A 568 9.32 31.08 -8.09
CA GLU A 568 9.59 32.31 -7.34
C GLU A 568 10.34 31.95 -6.07
N LYS A 569 11.67 32.08 -6.07
CA LYS A 569 12.44 31.93 -4.83
C LYS A 569 11.93 32.98 -3.85
N PRO A 570 11.30 32.60 -2.74
CA PRO A 570 10.97 33.58 -1.71
C PRO A 570 12.28 34.20 -1.25
N SER A 571 12.31 35.52 -1.10
CA SER A 571 13.34 36.18 -0.30
C SER A 571 13.27 35.54 1.09
N ARG A 572 14.17 34.60 1.40
CA ARG A 572 14.22 33.85 2.67
C ARG A 572 14.10 34.82 3.85
N GLN A 573 12.90 35.03 4.35
CA GLN A 573 12.72 35.51 5.71
C GLN A 573 13.15 34.34 6.59
N ARG A 574 14.27 34.53 7.29
CA ARG A 574 14.77 33.53 8.23
C ARG A 574 13.65 33.28 9.24
N LEU A 575 13.08 32.07 9.23
CA LEU A 575 12.24 31.61 10.32
C LEU A 575 12.95 31.89 11.66
N PRO A 576 12.24 32.39 12.67
CA PRO A 576 12.81 32.56 14.00
C PRO A 576 13.31 31.19 14.44
N ARG A 577 14.63 31.04 14.54
CA ARG A 577 15.24 29.86 15.16
C ARG A 577 14.58 29.73 16.53
N PRO A 578 13.97 28.57 16.86
CA PRO A 578 13.51 28.32 18.22
C PRO A 578 14.65 28.71 19.15
N ALA A 579 14.36 29.58 20.12
CA ALA A 579 15.37 30.02 21.05
C ALA A 579 15.95 28.77 21.72
N LEU A 580 17.11 28.32 21.22
CA LEU A 580 17.88 27.26 21.83
C LEU A 580 18.03 27.68 23.27
N LYS A 581 17.45 26.90 24.20
CA LYS A 581 17.70 27.05 25.64
C LYS A 581 19.19 27.29 25.80
N PRO A 582 19.62 28.35 26.51
CA PRO A 582 21.02 28.72 26.60
C PRO A 582 21.80 27.46 26.94
N ALA A 583 22.64 27.03 25.99
CA ALA A 583 23.43 25.83 26.14
C ALA A 583 24.17 25.96 27.47
N LEU A 584 23.94 24.99 28.37
CA LEU A 584 24.78 24.80 29.52
C LEU A 584 26.22 24.89 29.03
N GLN A 585 26.98 25.82 29.61
CA GLN A 585 28.37 26.07 29.22
C GLN A 585 29.08 24.72 29.11
N PRO A 586 29.70 24.40 27.96
CA PRO A 586 30.39 23.13 27.82
C PRO A 586 31.52 23.11 28.83
N VAL A 587 31.47 22.15 29.76
CA VAL A 587 32.62 21.76 30.56
C VAL A 587 33.73 21.41 29.56
N ALA A 588 34.83 22.16 29.62
CA ALA A 588 35.95 22.05 28.69
C ALA A 588 36.46 20.60 28.62
N LYS A 589 36.09 19.89 27.55
CA LYS A 589 36.75 18.63 27.19
C LYS A 589 38.16 18.97 26.67
N PRO A 590 39.20 18.21 27.04
CA PRO A 590 40.53 18.40 26.51
C PRO A 590 40.49 18.30 24.98
N ALA A 591 41.14 19.25 24.31
CA ALA A 591 41.16 19.36 22.87
C ALA A 591 41.72 18.07 22.23
N ALA A 592 40.85 17.34 21.53
CA ALA A 592 41.29 16.29 20.62
C ALA A 592 42.01 16.96 19.45
N THR A 593 43.31 16.71 19.34
CA THR A 593 44.16 17.12 18.21
C THR A 593 43.61 16.50 16.94
N THR A 594 42.90 17.32 16.16
CA THR A 594 42.46 16.93 14.82
C THR A 594 43.69 17.02 13.92
N THR A 595 44.27 15.88 13.56
CA THR A 595 45.30 15.81 12.51
C THR A 595 44.67 16.18 11.18
N THR A 596 44.75 17.46 10.80
CA THR A 596 44.49 17.92 9.44
C THR A 596 45.60 17.41 8.53
N ARG A 597 45.35 16.36 7.74
CA ARG A 597 46.24 15.99 6.62
C ARG A 597 46.26 17.15 5.63
N SER A 598 47.41 17.81 5.50
CA SER A 598 47.66 18.92 4.57
C SER A 598 47.94 18.45 3.14
N ASP A 599 47.32 17.34 2.71
CA ASP A 599 47.52 16.83 1.36
C ASP A 599 46.54 17.51 0.42
N ASP A 600 47.08 18.11 -0.64
CA ASP A 600 46.38 18.83 -1.70
C ASP A 600 45.38 17.90 -2.41
N ARG A 601 44.17 17.75 -1.85
CA ARG A 601 43.14 16.87 -2.39
C ARG A 601 42.63 17.45 -3.70
N THR A 602 42.81 16.70 -4.78
CA THR A 602 42.21 17.02 -6.08
C THR A 602 40.69 17.22 -5.93
N PRO A 603 40.14 18.39 -6.27
CA PRO A 603 38.72 18.66 -6.12
C PRO A 603 37.88 17.65 -6.93
N ARG A 604 36.76 17.21 -6.36
CA ARG A 604 35.90 16.14 -6.89
C ARG A 604 35.48 16.34 -8.37
N ASN A 605 35.36 17.58 -8.81
CA ASN A 605 34.97 17.95 -10.18
C ASN A 605 36.13 18.41 -11.09
N ALA A 606 37.37 18.50 -10.57
CA ALA A 606 38.54 18.83 -11.38
C ALA A 606 38.84 17.71 -12.40
N GLN A 607 39.59 18.03 -13.45
CA GLN A 607 40.11 17.00 -14.37
C GLN A 607 40.94 15.98 -13.59
N CYS A 608 40.75 14.71 -13.90
CA CYS A 608 41.42 13.62 -13.19
C CYS A 608 42.93 13.63 -13.50
N PRO A 609 43.81 13.57 -12.48
CA PRO A 609 45.26 13.70 -12.67
C PRO A 609 45.88 12.52 -13.44
N CYS A 610 45.16 11.43 -13.65
CA CYS A 610 45.60 10.32 -14.51
C CYS A 610 45.57 10.65 -16.01
N GLY A 611 45.11 11.85 -16.41
CA GLY A 611 45.10 12.29 -17.80
C GLY A 611 43.94 11.74 -18.64
N SER A 612 42.95 11.08 -18.04
CA SER A 612 41.82 10.47 -18.75
C SER A 612 40.83 11.46 -19.39
N GLY A 613 40.99 12.77 -19.15
CA GLY A 613 40.06 13.82 -19.58
C GLY A 613 38.71 13.85 -18.82
N LYS A 614 38.43 12.88 -17.93
CA LYS A 614 37.20 12.80 -17.12
C LYS A 614 37.35 13.58 -15.81
N LYS A 615 36.23 13.95 -15.18
CA LYS A 615 36.22 14.53 -13.82
C LYS A 615 36.71 13.49 -12.79
N TYR A 616 37.49 13.91 -11.79
CA TYR A 616 38.10 13.02 -10.79
C TYR A 616 37.10 12.03 -10.15
N LYS A 617 35.89 12.49 -9.80
CA LYS A 617 34.81 11.64 -9.24
C LYS A 617 34.25 10.55 -10.15
N LYS A 618 34.46 10.66 -11.46
CA LYS A 618 33.99 9.70 -12.48
C LYS A 618 35.14 8.79 -12.95
N CYS A 619 36.32 8.89 -12.35
CA CYS A 619 37.52 8.15 -12.74
C CYS A 619 38.21 7.59 -11.49
N CYS A 620 39.42 8.05 -11.13
CA CYS A 620 40.22 7.45 -10.05
C CYS A 620 39.57 7.45 -8.67
N MET A 621 38.58 8.32 -8.38
CA MET A 621 37.86 8.29 -7.10
C MET A 621 36.90 7.10 -6.94
N ARG A 622 36.56 6.40 -8.05
CA ARG A 622 35.71 5.19 -8.00
C ARG A 622 36.52 3.89 -7.95
N GLN A 623 37.83 3.96 -8.19
CA GLN A 623 38.70 2.80 -8.27
C GLN A 623 39.53 2.58 -6.99
N GLY A 624 39.22 3.31 -5.92
CA GLY A 624 39.97 3.27 -4.66
C GLY A 624 39.06 3.23 -3.46
#